data_AF-A0A958C0C6-F1
#
_entry.id   AF-A0A958C0C6-F1
#
_cell.length_a   1.000
_cell.length_b   1.000
_cell.length_c   1.000
_cell.angle_alpha   90.00
_cell.angle_beta   90.00
_cell.angle_gamma   90.00
#
_symmetry.space_group_name_H-M   'P 1'
#
loop_
_entity.id
_entity.type
_entity.pdbx_description
1 polymer ?
#
loop_
_entity_poly.entity_id
_entity_poly.type
_entity_poly.pdbx_seq_one_letter_code
_entity_poly.pdbx_strand_id
1 'polypeptide(L)' 'MTFGKVQAEPYVWPFDGPVDPKRTALLCIDWQIDFCGPGGYVDKMGYDLSLTRAGIEPTQKVLDAWRSV' A
#
# COMPACT_ATOMS: atom_id res chain seq x y z
N MET A 1 12.76 -11.47 -13.67
CA MET A 1 11.40 -11.49 -14.24
C MET A 1 10.89 -10.05 -14.24
N THR A 2 10.20 -9.59 -15.27
CA THR A 2 9.58 -8.27 -15.32
C THR A 2 8.08 -8.43 -15.51
N PHE A 3 7.29 -7.58 -14.88
CA PHE A 3 5.83 -7.60 -14.96
C PHE A 3 5.33 -6.51 -15.90
N GLY A 4 4.21 -6.74 -16.58
CA GLY A 4 3.63 -5.76 -17.49
C GLY A 4 3.34 -4.41 -16.83
N LYS A 5 3.02 -3.41 -17.65
CA LYS A 5 2.56 -2.12 -17.14
C LYS A 5 1.20 -2.24 -16.43
N VAL A 6 0.93 -1.34 -15.50
CA VAL A 6 -0.31 -1.29 -14.71
C VAL A 6 -1.20 -0.18 -15.27
N GLN A 7 -2.47 -0.48 -15.55
CA GLN A 7 -3.46 0.54 -15.87
C GLN A 7 -3.59 1.49 -14.67
N ALA A 8 -3.28 2.76 -14.89
CA ALA A 8 -3.32 3.80 -13.89
C ALA A 8 -3.77 5.11 -14.55
N GLU A 9 -4.13 6.08 -13.71
CA GLU A 9 -4.52 7.41 -14.13
C GLU A 9 -3.42 8.41 -13.76
N PRO A 10 -3.04 9.34 -14.66
CA PRO A 10 -3.61 9.60 -15.99
C PRO A 10 -2.93 8.81 -17.14
N TYR A 11 -2.03 7.88 -16.85
CA TYR A 11 -1.35 7.06 -17.86
C TYR A 11 -0.96 5.69 -17.32
N VAL A 12 -0.75 4.73 -18.24
CA VAL A 12 -0.32 3.37 -17.91
C VAL A 12 1.11 3.37 -17.33
N TRP A 13 1.24 3.05 -16.04
CA TRP A 13 2.48 3.12 -15.27
C TRP A 13 3.34 1.86 -15.40
N PRO A 14 4.69 1.95 -15.32
CA PRO A 14 5.49 3.17 -15.28
C PRO A 14 5.67 3.79 -16.66
N PHE A 15 6.23 4.99 -16.72
CA PHE A 15 6.42 5.70 -17.99
C PHE A 15 7.47 5.01 -18.89
N ASP A 16 8.50 4.38 -18.30
CA ASP A 16 9.73 3.94 -18.95
C ASP A 16 9.78 2.44 -19.30
N GLY A 17 8.74 1.66 -19.03
CA GLY A 17 8.74 0.24 -19.41
C GLY A 17 7.91 -0.64 -18.48
N PRO A 18 8.17 -1.96 -18.44
CA PRO A 18 7.55 -2.87 -17.48
C PRO A 18 8.05 -2.64 -16.05
N VAL A 19 7.35 -3.19 -15.06
CA VAL A 19 7.79 -3.19 -13.66
C VAL A 19 8.90 -4.22 -13.48
N ASP A 20 10.07 -3.75 -13.05
CA ASP A 20 11.20 -4.60 -12.66
C ASP A 20 11.35 -4.61 -11.13
N PRO A 21 11.09 -5.75 -10.45
CA PRO A 21 11.27 -5.87 -8.99
C PRO A 21 12.67 -5.54 -8.50
N LYS A 22 13.71 -5.71 -9.33
CA LYS A 22 15.10 -5.36 -8.96
C LYS A 22 15.34 -3.86 -8.82
N ARG A 23 14.44 -3.04 -9.37
CA ARG A 23 14.54 -1.58 -9.42
C ARG A 23 13.31 -0.88 -8.84
N THR A 24 12.42 -1.63 -8.21
CA THR A 24 11.16 -1.14 -7.64
C THR A 24 11.10 -1.56 -6.18
N ALA A 25 10.46 -0.76 -5.33
CA ALA A 25 10.22 -1.10 -3.93
C ALA A 25 8.76 -0.89 -3.57
N LEU A 26 8.21 -1.78 -2.73
CA LEU A 26 6.95 -1.56 -2.05
C LEU A 26 7.23 -0.83 -0.72
N LEU A 27 6.60 0.32 -0.52
CA LEU A 27 6.67 1.08 0.72
C LEU A 27 5.33 1.00 1.46
N CYS A 28 5.33 0.43 2.66
CA CYS A 28 4.17 0.39 3.55
C CYS A 28 4.33 1.49 4.60
N ILE A 29 3.49 2.53 4.53
CA ILE A 29 3.64 3.75 5.35
C ILE A 29 2.71 3.67 6.57
N ASP A 30 3.28 3.82 7.76
CA ASP A 30 2.59 4.12 9.03
C ASP A 30 1.40 3.22 9.42
N TRP A 31 1.49 1.92 9.12
CA TRP A 31 0.55 0.89 9.60
C TRP A 31 0.71 0.57 11.09
N GLN A 32 0.68 1.61 11.93
CA GLN A 32 0.88 1.54 13.37
C GLN A 32 -0.45 1.72 14.11
N ILE A 33 -0.52 1.23 15.35
CA ILE A 33 -1.68 1.41 16.23
C ILE A 33 -2.02 2.90 16.39
N ASP A 34 -1.02 3.79 16.41
CA ASP A 34 -1.27 5.23 16.53
C ASP A 34 -2.16 5.81 15.43
N PHE A 35 -2.13 5.24 14.22
CA PHE A 35 -2.89 5.76 13.07
C PHE A 35 -4.16 4.95 12.76
N CYS A 36 -4.14 3.65 13.02
CA CYS A 36 -5.23 2.77 12.62
C CYS A 36 -5.70 1.81 13.72
N GLY A 37 -5.32 1.99 14.98
CA GLY A 37 -5.64 1.09 16.08
C GLY A 37 -6.43 1.76 17.22
N PRO A 38 -7.30 1.01 17.93
CA PRO A 38 -7.92 1.50 19.16
C PRO A 38 -6.87 1.90 20.20
N GLY A 39 -7.11 3.00 20.91
CA GLY A 39 -6.22 3.57 21.92
C GLY A 39 -5.01 4.33 21.36
N GLY A 40 -4.84 4.38 20.04
CA GLY A 40 -3.79 5.13 19.36
C GLY A 40 -4.05 6.64 19.29
N TYR A 41 -3.07 7.38 18.76
CA TYR A 41 -3.17 8.83 18.54
C TYR A 41 -4.45 9.26 17.80
N VAL A 42 -4.78 8.65 16.66
CA VAL A 42 -5.95 8.99 15.83
C VAL A 42 -7.27 8.70 16.54
N ASP A 43 -7.34 7.57 17.27
CA ASP A 43 -8.52 7.21 18.08
C ASP A 43 -8.75 8.23 19.21
N LYS A 44 -7.67 8.65 19.89
CA LYS A 44 -7.74 9.66 20.96
C LYS A 44 -8.15 11.05 20.47
N MET A 45 -7.93 11.36 19.20
CA MET A 45 -8.44 12.59 18.57
C MET A 45 -9.94 12.49 18.22
N GLY A 46 -10.56 11.30 18.34
CA GLY A 46 -11.97 11.08 18.04
C GLY A 46 -12.28 10.88 16.56
N TYR A 47 -11.28 10.55 15.73
CA TYR A 47 -11.50 10.25 14.31
C TYR A 47 -12.03 8.84 14.09
N ASP A 48 -12.74 8.64 12.98
CA ASP A 48 -13.25 7.33 12.58
C ASP A 48 -12.14 6.42 12.06
N LEU A 49 -11.76 5.42 12.86
CA LEU A 49 -10.77 4.40 12.50
C LEU A 49 -11.21 3.50 11.34
N SER A 50 -12.52 3.43 11.01
CA SER A 50 -12.99 2.60 9.90
C SER A 50 -12.35 3.04 8.57
N LEU A 51 -12.11 4.35 8.42
CA LEU A 51 -11.48 4.94 7.26
C LEU A 51 -9.99 4.57 7.16
N THR A 52 -9.24 4.65 8.27
CA THR A 52 -7.80 4.34 8.26
C THR A 52 -7.51 2.85 8.24
N ARG A 53 -8.45 2.00 8.72
CA ARG A 53 -8.31 0.54 8.71
C ARG A 53 -8.76 -0.12 7.41
N ALA A 54 -9.54 0.57 6.58
CA ALA A 54 -10.09 0.01 5.33
C ALA A 54 -9.01 -0.56 4.39
N GLY A 55 -7.80 0.02 4.40
CA GLY A 55 -6.69 -0.39 3.56
C GLY A 55 -5.88 -1.60 4.04
N ILE A 56 -6.13 -2.15 5.23
CA ILE A 56 -5.32 -3.25 5.80
C ILE A 56 -5.36 -4.50 4.91
N GLU A 57 -6.56 -4.98 4.55
CA GLU A 57 -6.71 -6.22 3.77
C GLU A 57 -6.18 -6.08 2.33
N PRO A 58 -6.47 -4.99 1.59
CA PRO A 58 -5.86 -4.76 0.29
C PRO A 58 -4.33 -4.66 0.35
N THR A 59 -3.79 -3.97 1.35
CA THR A 59 -2.33 -3.83 1.50
C THR A 59 -1.67 -5.17 1.79
N GLN A 60 -2.29 -6.02 2.61
CA GLN A 60 -1.78 -7.37 2.88
C GLN A 60 -1.66 -8.19 1.59
N LYS A 61 -2.68 -8.17 0.71
CA LYS A 61 -2.63 -8.85 -0.59
C LYS A 61 -1.48 -8.35 -1.47
N VAL A 62 -1.27 -7.04 -1.53
CA VAL A 62 -0.17 -6.44 -2.30
C VAL A 62 1.19 -6.82 -1.71
N LEU A 63 1.32 -6.81 -0.37
CA LEU A 63 2.54 -7.20 0.33
C LEU A 63 2.90 -8.67 0.11
N ASP A 64 1.90 -9.56 0.13
CA ASP A 64 2.11 -10.98 -0.13
C ASP A 64 2.54 -11.23 -1.58
N ALA A 65 1.89 -10.57 -2.55
CA ALA A 65 2.30 -10.62 -3.95
C ALA A 65 3.74 -10.09 -4.13
N TRP A 66 4.08 -8.96 -3.52
CA TRP A 66 5.42 -8.37 -3.58
C TRP A 66 6.52 -9.27 -2.98
N ARG A 67 6.20 -10.04 -1.94
CA ARG A 67 7.17 -10.96 -1.32
C ARG A 67 7.38 -12.25 -2.11
N SER A 68 6.49 -12.54 -3.07
CA SER A 68 6.55 -13.75 -3.89
C SER A 68 7.41 -13.63 -5.16
N VAL A 69 8.03 -12.46 -5.41
CA VAL A 69 8.76 -12.15 -6.64
C VAL A 69 10.27 -12.01 -6.47
#